data_AF-A0A371G7L5-F1
#
_entry.id   AF-A0A371G7L5-F1
#
_cell.length_a   1.000
_cell.length_b   1.000
_cell.length_c   1.000
_cell.angle_alpha   90.00
_cell.angle_beta   90.00
_cell.angle_gamma   90.00
#
_symmetry.space_group_name_H-M   'P 1'
#
loop_
_entity.id
_entity.type
_entity.pdbx_description
1 polymer ?
#
loop_
_entity_poly.entity_id
_entity_poly.type
_entity_poly.pdbx_seq_one_letter_code
_entity_poly.pdbx_strand_id
1 'polypeptide(L)'
;MTTTINGFPLVAQQFTALLKKNLLLSWRNKKASLLQLLSPLMFIFLIFAIDKAIKAQTSTSSVYKSVTDPIIEPSPPIIPCENKFFIKKPCYDFVWSGDRNPKLQTIVDRIMNNNPGRPIPSSKAPTPFIHFS
;
A
#
# COMPACT_ATOMS: atom_id res chain seq x y z
N MET A 1 53.77 14.89 44.70
CA MET A 1 54.16 13.51 44.34
C MET A 1 53.00 12.91 43.55
N THR A 2 53.00 13.07 42.23
CA THR A 2 51.97 12.53 41.34
C THR A 2 52.31 11.07 41.03
N THR A 3 51.57 10.15 41.62
CA THR A 3 51.66 8.72 41.28
C THR A 3 51.23 8.53 39.83
N THR A 4 52.14 8.04 38.98
CA THR A 4 51.84 7.66 37.61
C THR A 4 50.86 6.49 37.62
N ILE A 5 49.61 6.77 37.24
CA ILE A 5 48.54 5.78 37.13
C ILE A 5 48.80 4.98 35.84
N ASN A 6 49.11 3.69 35.96
CA ASN A 6 49.43 2.83 34.82
C ASN A 6 48.33 1.76 34.60
N GLY A 7 48.06 1.39 33.34
CA GLY A 7 47.14 0.29 32.98
C GLY A 7 45.65 0.68 32.89
N PHE A 8 44.76 -0.26 33.25
CA PHE A 8 43.30 -0.08 33.25
C PHE A 8 42.75 1.22 33.89
N PRO A 9 43.25 1.69 35.05
CA PRO A 9 42.75 2.94 35.64
C PRO A 9 43.05 4.17 34.77
N LEU A 10 44.12 4.14 33.98
CA LEU A 10 44.44 5.20 33.03
C LEU A 10 43.45 5.21 31.85
N VAL A 11 43.05 4.01 31.38
CA VAL A 11 42.02 3.86 30.33
C VAL A 11 40.68 4.40 30.80
N ALA A 12 40.25 4.05 32.03
CA ALA A 12 39.01 4.58 32.61
C ALA A 12 39.06 6.11 32.76
N GLN A 13 40.20 6.66 33.19
CA GLN A 13 40.39 8.10 33.32
C GLN A 13 40.33 8.81 31.96
N GLN A 14 41.00 8.28 30.94
CA GLN A 14 40.98 8.82 29.58
C GLN A 14 39.60 8.72 28.94
N PHE A 15 38.92 7.59 29.09
CA PHE A 15 37.55 7.38 28.61
C PHE A 15 36.58 8.39 29.24
N THR A 16 36.67 8.60 30.55
CA THR A 16 35.81 9.56 31.26
C THR A 16 36.12 11.01 30.85
N ALA A 17 37.40 11.34 30.66
CA ALA A 17 37.81 12.66 30.17
C ALA A 17 37.32 12.93 28.74
N LEU A 18 37.41 11.93 27.85
CA LEU A 18 36.92 11.99 26.48
C LEU A 18 35.40 12.07 26.43
N LEU A 19 34.68 11.30 27.24
CA LEU A 19 33.23 11.39 27.37
C LEU A 19 32.81 12.77 27.84
N LYS A 20 33.43 13.30 28.89
CA LYS A 20 33.11 14.64 29.42
C LYS A 20 33.34 15.72 28.37
N LYS A 21 34.43 15.64 27.60
CA LYS A 21 34.72 16.58 26.51
C LYS A 21 33.66 16.49 25.40
N ASN A 22 33.34 15.29 24.93
CA ASN A 22 32.35 15.09 23.87
C ASN A 22 30.92 15.46 24.31
N LEU A 23 30.57 15.17 25.56
CA LEU A 23 29.28 15.54 26.13
C LEU A 23 29.16 17.07 26.27
N LEU A 24 30.20 17.76 26.71
CA LEU A 24 30.21 19.22 26.82
C LEU A 24 30.19 19.91 25.44
N LEU A 25 30.87 19.33 24.45
CA LEU A 25 30.80 19.79 23.05
C LEU A 25 29.38 19.60 22.47
N SER A 26 28.78 18.43 22.68
CA SER A 26 27.39 18.16 22.31
C SER A 26 26.41 19.08 23.03
N TRP A 27 26.65 19.38 24.31
CA TRP A 27 25.87 20.33 25.11
C TRP A 27 25.98 21.77 24.62
N ARG A 28 27.09 22.17 23.97
CA ARG A 28 27.18 23.48 23.30
C ARG A 28 26.44 23.49 21.97
N ASN A 29 26.37 22.37 21.27
CA ASN A 29 25.58 22.22 20.04
C ASN A 29 24.18 21.65 20.30
N LYS A 30 23.42 22.28 21.21
CA LYS A 30 22.10 21.82 21.66
C LYS A 30 21.11 21.59 20.53
N LYS A 31 21.17 22.40 19.47
CA LYS A 31 20.24 22.34 18.34
C LYS A 31 20.40 21.04 17.55
N ALA A 32 21.64 20.68 17.20
CA ALA A 32 21.91 19.46 16.44
C ALA A 32 21.53 18.20 17.25
N SER A 33 21.92 18.16 18.53
CA SER A 33 21.58 17.03 19.40
C SER A 33 20.08 16.92 19.68
N LEU A 34 19.37 18.06 19.81
CA LEU A 34 17.90 18.06 19.95
C LEU A 34 17.22 17.57 18.67
N LEU A 35 17.64 18.05 17.49
CA LEU A 35 17.10 17.60 16.20
C LEU A 35 17.32 16.10 16.00
N GLN A 36 18.50 15.59 16.36
CA GLN A 36 18.84 14.18 16.21
C GLN A 36 18.02 13.28 17.13
N LEU A 37 17.69 13.72 18.34
CA LEU A 37 16.84 12.97 19.28
C LEU A 37 15.34 13.14 18.99
N LEU A 38 14.92 14.32 18.56
CA LEU A 38 13.52 14.61 18.26
C LEU A 38 13.07 13.98 16.94
N SER A 39 13.97 13.86 15.96
CA SER A 39 13.72 13.24 14.66
C SER A 39 13.04 11.86 14.77
N PRO A 40 13.63 10.84 15.42
CA PRO A 40 13.01 9.53 15.53
C PRO A 40 11.67 9.57 16.29
N LEU A 41 11.53 10.42 17.31
CA LEU A 41 10.26 10.59 18.04
C LEU A 41 9.15 11.13 17.14
N MET A 42 9.46 12.14 16.33
CA MET A 42 8.51 12.71 15.37
C MET A 42 8.11 11.70 14.29
N PHE A 43 9.06 10.89 13.80
CA PHE A 43 8.74 9.82 12.85
C PHE A 43 7.81 8.76 13.44
N ILE A 44 8.07 8.30 14.68
CA ILE A 44 7.20 7.34 15.38
C ILE A 44 5.80 7.93 15.56
N PHE A 45 5.70 9.19 15.99
CA PHE A 45 4.43 9.89 16.14
C PHE A 45 3.67 9.99 14.81
N LEU A 46 4.36 10.32 13.71
CA LEU A 46 3.77 10.41 12.38
C LEU A 46 3.21 9.06 11.92
N ILE A 47 3.96 7.97 12.08
CA ILE A 47 3.50 6.62 11.73
C ILE A 47 2.24 6.26 12.52
N PHE A 48 2.22 6.56 13.83
CA PHE A 48 1.05 6.34 14.67
C PHE A 48 -0.17 7.16 14.22
N ALA A 49 0.03 8.43 13.89
CA ALA A 49 -1.04 9.30 13.39
C ALA A 49 -1.63 8.77 12.07
N ILE A 50 -0.78 8.28 11.16
CA ILE A 50 -1.21 7.66 9.90
C ILE A 50 -2.06 6.41 10.17
N ASP A 51 -1.61 5.50 11.03
CA ASP A 51 -2.37 4.29 11.40
C ASP A 51 -3.75 4.65 11.97
N LYS A 52 -3.81 5.65 12.84
CA LYS A 52 -5.08 6.14 13.40
C LYS A 52 -5.99 6.78 12.34
N ALA A 53 -5.44 7.56 11.43
CA ALA A 53 -6.20 8.16 10.34
C ALA A 53 -6.78 7.10 9.40
N ILE A 54 -5.98 6.09 9.04
CA ILE A 54 -6.44 4.94 8.24
C ILE A 54 -7.58 4.23 8.96
N LYS A 55 -7.41 3.89 10.25
CA LYS A 55 -8.45 3.22 11.04
C LYS A 55 -9.75 4.02 11.12
N ALA A 56 -9.67 5.34 11.30
CA ALA A 56 -10.83 6.22 11.34
C ALA A 56 -11.54 6.31 9.98
N GLN A 57 -10.78 6.28 8.88
CA GLN A 57 -11.35 6.29 7.54
C GLN A 57 -12.00 4.93 7.19
N THR A 58 -11.37 3.81 7.58
CA THR A 58 -11.91 2.46 7.36
C THR A 58 -13.12 2.17 8.24
N SER A 59 -13.24 2.77 9.45
CA SER A 59 -14.42 2.56 10.30
C SER A 59 -15.72 3.11 9.69
N THR A 60 -15.59 4.09 8.79
CA THR A 60 -16.71 4.74 8.11
C THR A 60 -17.04 4.07 6.77
N SER A 61 -16.09 3.36 6.15
CA SER A 61 -16.33 2.66 4.87
C SER A 61 -16.91 1.26 5.10
N SER A 62 -18.09 0.99 4.52
CA SER A 62 -18.71 -0.33 4.49
C SER A 62 -17.91 -1.38 3.70
N VAL A 63 -17.00 -0.94 2.83
CA VAL A 63 -16.13 -1.79 1.98
C VAL A 63 -15.28 -2.78 2.79
N TYR A 64 -14.95 -2.46 4.05
CA TYR A 64 -14.09 -3.29 4.91
C TYR A 64 -14.82 -3.90 6.11
N LYS A 65 -16.14 -3.71 6.22
CA LYS A 65 -16.93 -4.39 7.24
C LYS A 65 -17.42 -5.71 6.65
N SER A 66 -17.16 -6.81 7.37
CA SER A 66 -17.77 -8.10 7.06
C SER A 66 -19.28 -7.97 7.28
N VAL A 67 -20.03 -7.68 6.22
CA VAL A 67 -21.49 -7.65 6.25
C VAL A 67 -21.98 -9.06 6.00
N THR A 68 -22.59 -9.68 7.02
CA THR A 68 -23.13 -11.06 6.94
C THR A 68 -24.30 -11.18 5.96
N ASP A 69 -25.01 -10.08 5.69
CA ASP A 69 -26.12 -10.02 4.75
C ASP A 69 -26.08 -8.69 3.96
N PRO A 70 -25.30 -8.61 2.86
CA PRO A 70 -25.27 -7.43 2.02
C PRO A 70 -26.61 -7.29 1.28
N ILE A 71 -27.15 -6.06 1.23
CA ILE A 71 -28.23 -5.74 0.30
C ILE A 71 -27.77 -6.12 -1.11
N ILE A 72 -28.61 -6.90 -1.81
CA ILE A 72 -28.33 -7.33 -3.18
C ILE A 72 -28.40 -6.08 -4.06
N GLU A 73 -27.26 -5.42 -4.26
CA GLU A 73 -27.18 -4.37 -5.27
C GLU A 73 -27.11 -5.01 -6.66
N PRO A 74 -28.00 -4.62 -7.59
CA PRO A 74 -27.91 -5.09 -8.95
C PRO A 74 -26.58 -4.64 -9.55
N SER A 75 -25.87 -5.57 -10.20
CA SER A 75 -24.61 -5.25 -10.87
C SER A 75 -24.85 -4.14 -11.91
N PRO A 76 -24.06 -3.06 -11.89
CA PRO A 76 -24.21 -2.02 -12.89
C PRO A 76 -23.92 -2.57 -14.29
N PRO A 77 -24.53 -2.00 -15.34
CA PRO A 77 -24.32 -2.46 -16.70
C PRO A 77 -22.85 -2.41 -17.13
N ILE A 78 -22.39 -3.38 -17.92
CA ILE A 78 -21.07 -3.37 -18.54
C ILE A 78 -21.10 -2.36 -19.71
N ILE A 79 -20.60 -1.17 -19.44
CA ILE A 79 -20.51 -0.08 -20.41
C ILE A 79 -19.51 -0.39 -21.54
N PRO A 80 -19.71 0.16 -22.75
CA PRO A 80 -18.74 0.06 -23.84
C PRO A 80 -17.37 0.55 -23.39
N CYS A 81 -16.33 -0.20 -23.75
CA CYS A 81 -14.96 0.17 -23.44
C CYS A 81 -14.54 1.50 -24.11
N GLU A 82 -15.20 1.89 -25.21
CA GLU A 82 -15.12 3.17 -25.95
C GLU A 82 -15.37 4.42 -25.11
N ASN A 83 -16.11 4.31 -24.01
CA ASN A 83 -16.51 5.46 -23.21
C ASN A 83 -15.44 5.93 -22.22
N LYS A 84 -14.22 5.36 -22.28
CA LYS A 84 -13.09 5.75 -21.43
C LYS A 84 -12.19 6.78 -22.13
N PHE A 85 -11.71 7.77 -21.39
CA PHE A 85 -10.86 8.85 -21.95
C PHE A 85 -9.55 8.38 -22.57
N PHE A 86 -9.02 7.23 -22.15
CA PHE A 86 -7.77 6.67 -22.66
C PHE A 86 -7.95 5.18 -22.97
N ILE A 87 -8.07 4.87 -24.27
CA ILE A 87 -8.31 3.50 -24.73
C ILE A 87 -7.18 3.07 -25.66
N LYS A 88 -6.63 1.89 -25.38
CA LYS A 88 -5.73 1.18 -26.30
C LYS A 88 -6.54 0.19 -27.14
N LYS A 89 -6.27 0.14 -28.44
CA LYS A 89 -6.88 -0.83 -29.37
C LYS A 89 -6.02 -2.11 -29.43
N PRO A 90 -6.62 -3.31 -29.56
CA PRO A 90 -8.07 -3.60 -29.56
C PRO A 90 -8.70 -3.42 -28.17
N CYS A 91 -9.94 -2.94 -28.15
CA CYS A 91 -10.67 -2.58 -26.93
C CYS A 91 -11.76 -3.62 -26.66
N TYR A 92 -11.75 -4.18 -25.45
CA TYR A 92 -12.67 -5.23 -25.00
C TYR A 92 -13.50 -4.73 -23.82
N ASP A 93 -14.78 -5.10 -23.78
CA ASP A 93 -15.73 -4.68 -22.74
C ASP A 93 -15.46 -5.41 -21.42
N PHE A 94 -15.16 -6.71 -21.52
CA PHE A 94 -14.61 -7.51 -20.44
C PHE A 94 -13.79 -8.67 -21.03
N VAL A 95 -12.83 -9.18 -20.26
CA VAL A 95 -11.97 -10.30 -20.65
C VAL A 95 -12.19 -11.44 -19.67
N TRP A 96 -12.19 -12.66 -20.18
CA TRP A 96 -12.31 -13.86 -19.36
C TRP A 96 -11.31 -14.91 -19.80
N SER A 97 -10.64 -15.52 -18.83
CA SER A 97 -9.80 -16.70 -19.08
C SER A 97 -10.70 -17.91 -19.08
N GLY A 98 -11.15 -18.30 -20.26
CA GLY A 98 -11.89 -19.54 -20.38
C GLY A 98 -11.04 -20.76 -20.14
N ASP A 99 -11.74 -21.83 -19.79
CA ASP A 99 -11.23 -23.18 -19.85
C ASP A 99 -12.19 -23.97 -20.76
N ARG A 100 -11.88 -25.24 -21.06
CA ARG A 100 -12.76 -26.17 -21.77
C ARG A 100 -14.04 -26.53 -20.99
N ASN A 101 -14.31 -25.84 -19.89
CA ASN A 101 -15.51 -26.04 -19.08
C ASN A 101 -16.75 -25.38 -19.74
N PRO A 102 -17.73 -26.16 -20.21
CA PRO A 102 -18.92 -25.63 -20.88
C PRO A 102 -19.81 -24.77 -19.96
N LYS A 103 -19.71 -24.95 -18.64
CA LYS A 103 -20.44 -24.11 -17.68
C LYS A 103 -19.95 -22.66 -17.72
N LEU A 104 -18.65 -22.44 -17.87
CA LEU A 104 -18.08 -21.09 -17.95
C LEU A 104 -18.51 -20.39 -19.25
N GLN A 105 -18.52 -21.10 -20.36
CA GLN A 105 -19.06 -20.58 -21.63
C GLN A 105 -20.52 -20.16 -21.48
N THR A 106 -21.35 -21.03 -20.88
CA THR A 106 -22.78 -20.73 -20.67
C THR A 106 -22.98 -19.48 -19.79
N ILE A 107 -22.15 -19.28 -18.77
CA ILE A 107 -22.21 -18.10 -17.90
C ILE A 107 -21.84 -16.84 -18.69
N VAL A 108 -20.75 -16.89 -19.46
CA VAL A 108 -20.29 -15.76 -20.27
C VAL A 108 -21.33 -15.40 -21.34
N ASP A 109 -21.90 -16.37 -22.03
CA ASP A 109 -22.96 -16.15 -23.01
C ASP A 109 -24.18 -15.49 -22.36
N ARG A 110 -24.55 -15.91 -21.16
CA ARG A 110 -25.64 -15.28 -20.40
C ARG A 110 -25.29 -13.86 -20.00
N ILE A 111 -24.07 -13.57 -19.57
CA ILE A 111 -23.62 -12.20 -19.24
C ILE A 111 -23.68 -11.32 -20.47
N MET A 112 -23.17 -11.79 -21.61
CA MET A 112 -23.15 -11.04 -22.86
C MET A 112 -24.56 -10.75 -23.38
N ASN A 113 -25.47 -11.72 -23.31
CA ASN A 113 -26.83 -11.58 -23.82
C ASN A 113 -27.77 -10.82 -22.87
N ASN A 114 -27.52 -10.85 -21.56
CA ASN A 114 -28.35 -10.20 -20.55
C ASN A 114 -27.72 -8.94 -19.95
N ASN A 115 -26.68 -8.39 -20.58
CA ASN A 115 -26.11 -7.12 -20.15
C ASN A 115 -27.15 -5.99 -20.31
N PRO A 116 -27.53 -5.28 -19.24
CA PRO A 116 -28.58 -4.28 -19.33
C PRO A 116 -28.20 -3.13 -20.29
N GLY A 117 -29.16 -2.68 -21.09
CA GLY A 117 -28.98 -1.55 -22.01
C GLY A 117 -28.25 -1.89 -23.33
N ARG A 118 -27.48 -2.98 -23.41
CA ARG A 118 -26.97 -3.52 -24.69
C ARG A 118 -26.42 -4.95 -24.53
N PRO A 119 -26.65 -5.85 -25.49
CA PRO A 119 -25.86 -7.08 -25.61
C PRO A 119 -24.38 -6.78 -25.89
N ILE A 120 -23.47 -7.59 -25.34
CA ILE A 120 -22.03 -7.47 -25.58
C ILE A 120 -21.65 -8.33 -26.79
N PRO A 121 -21.06 -7.76 -27.85
CA PRO A 121 -20.62 -8.53 -29.01
C PRO A 121 -19.48 -9.51 -28.67
N SER A 122 -19.43 -10.66 -29.33
CA SER A 122 -18.34 -11.65 -29.16
C SER A 122 -16.95 -11.10 -29.51
N SER A 123 -16.86 -10.12 -30.42
CA SER A 123 -15.62 -9.40 -30.72
C SER A 123 -15.10 -8.55 -29.56
N LYS A 124 -15.96 -8.24 -28.58
CA LYS A 124 -15.66 -7.44 -27.39
C LYS A 124 -15.41 -8.25 -26.12
N ALA A 125 -15.61 -9.56 -26.19
CA ALA A 125 -15.41 -10.52 -25.10
C ALA A 125 -14.67 -11.77 -25.62
N PRO A 126 -13.40 -11.64 -26.02
CA PRO A 126 -12.67 -12.73 -26.67
C PRO A 126 -12.50 -13.93 -25.74
N THR A 127 -12.67 -15.12 -26.30
CA THR A 127 -12.32 -16.38 -25.66
C THR A 127 -10.79 -16.50 -25.49
N PRO A 128 -10.32 -17.26 -24.49
CA PRO A 128 -8.89 -17.45 -24.18
C PRO A 128 -8.12 -18.26 -25.24
N PHE A 129 -8.73 -18.60 -26.39
CA PHE A 129 -7.96 -19.03 -27.56
C PHE A 129 -7.27 -17.81 -28.18
N ILE A 130 -6.55 -17.07 -27.33
CA ILE A 130 -5.48 -16.20 -27.71
C ILE A 130 -4.38 -17.14 -28.19
N HIS A 131 -4.38 -17.40 -29.50
CA HIS A 131 -3.12 -17.64 -30.17
C HIS A 131 -2.29 -16.39 -29.89
N PHE A 132 -1.36 -16.47 -28.93
CA PHE A 132 -0.25 -15.54 -28.87
C PHE A 132 0.53 -15.79 -30.16
N SER A 133 0.26 -14.96 -31.17
CA SER A 133 1.06 -14.83 -32.39
C SER A 133 1.83 -13.53 -32.30
#